data_AF-A0A819W617-F1
#
_entry.id   AF-A0A819W617-F1
#
_cell.length_a   1.000
_cell.length_b   1.000
_cell.length_c   1.000
_cell.angle_alpha   90.00
_cell.angle_beta   90.00
_cell.angle_gamma   90.00
#
_symmetry.space_group_name_H-M   'P 1'
#
loop_
_entity.id
_entity.type
_entity.pdbx_description
1 polymer ?
#
loop_
_entity_poly.entity_id
_entity_poly.type
_entity_poly.pdbx_seq_one_letter_code
_entity_poly.pdbx_strand_id
1 'polypeptide(L)'
;MQYDPHKQGYNNYGNVYGNQYPPMNQTPYGVGNMYPPNNAPPPYTQYPQHPSAYPTSGAPYNSSTPCYQSQTGAVAPVYRPSWNNLIPTSITSSLRVFFVISGILYLIWGVLVVGFEIGIIYYSYWRYYTGFWTGCFFISGGISITPTTYFRPTWIDINLSAVHSNVRLLKNYIGEKVHLMAIVKANAYGHGMLEIARAAVSAGATWLGVATLDEALAVRSKLSKNTPILVLGYVAPEHVSLASQFNITLTGISLDWIQEAARLVKQPFNFHLKLDTGLNRLGFRTIDEVRTIMKIISLNANLNCTGVFTHFATSEDMQNKSYFHRQLARFYEFLDVIPNRTDKIIHCANSGGTLYHPEKPFFNMVRLGKALTGPPNEALKHLLPFELQHTLSLHSVLDFVKQLDANEKIGYVGEYVTTESQWIGTVPIGYADGWHQQFRTSHVLVDGKRVPIVGRIAMDQLMVALPQKYPVGTRVTFIGQQGNETIVGDEIAEKAKQPRSEVLTSLSSRVPRVYIQNGSIIGISNPILES
;
A
#
# COMPACT_ATOMS: atom_id res chain seq x y z
N MET A 1 -35.74 43.02 -12.35
CA MET A 1 -37.14 42.52 -12.30
C MET A 1 -37.09 41.04 -11.96
N GLN A 2 -37.91 40.58 -11.03
CA GLN A 2 -37.95 39.19 -10.57
C GLN A 2 -38.70 38.29 -11.56
N TYR A 3 -38.45 36.98 -11.52
CA TYR A 3 -39.55 36.02 -11.60
C TYR A 3 -39.31 34.80 -10.70
N ASP A 4 -40.40 34.22 -10.24
CA ASP A 4 -40.57 33.37 -9.06
C ASP A 4 -40.75 31.88 -9.43
N PRO A 5 -40.08 30.91 -8.76
CA PRO A 5 -40.13 29.50 -9.13
C PRO A 5 -41.14 28.67 -8.31
N HIS A 6 -42.40 28.54 -8.77
CA HIS A 6 -43.27 27.42 -8.34
C HIS A 6 -44.41 27.12 -9.33
N LYS A 7 -44.46 25.88 -9.87
CA LYS A 7 -45.71 25.12 -10.07
C LYS A 7 -45.47 23.63 -10.30
N GLN A 8 -46.35 22.82 -9.70
CA GLN A 8 -46.37 21.35 -9.78
C GLN A 8 -47.06 20.87 -11.06
N GLY A 9 -46.86 19.59 -11.42
CA GLY A 9 -47.63 18.95 -12.49
C GLY A 9 -47.25 17.49 -12.74
N TYR A 10 -47.82 16.56 -11.96
CA TYR A 10 -47.88 15.15 -12.37
C TYR A 10 -48.76 15.00 -13.61
N ASN A 11 -48.41 14.10 -14.53
CA ASN A 11 -49.40 13.22 -15.15
C ASN A 11 -48.79 11.97 -15.80
N ASN A 12 -49.46 10.84 -15.56
CA ASN A 12 -49.26 9.59 -16.32
C ASN A 12 -49.88 9.74 -17.72
N TYR A 13 -49.27 9.10 -18.72
CA TYR A 13 -50.02 8.42 -19.79
C TYR A 13 -49.23 7.21 -20.27
N GLY A 14 -49.93 6.12 -20.58
CA GLY A 14 -49.33 4.90 -21.08
C GLY A 14 -49.94 4.44 -22.40
N ASN A 15 -49.11 3.76 -23.18
CA ASN A 15 -49.41 2.65 -24.08
C ASN A 15 -50.32 2.80 -25.35
N VAL A 16 -49.91 1.97 -26.32
CA VAL A 16 -50.63 1.31 -27.43
C VAL A 16 -50.39 1.84 -28.86
N TYR A 17 -50.27 0.86 -29.78
CA TYR A 17 -50.13 0.89 -31.25
C TYR A 17 -48.69 1.10 -31.81
N GLY A 18 -48.18 0.32 -32.76
CA GLY A 18 -48.65 -0.97 -33.31
C GLY A 18 -48.47 -1.13 -34.84
N ASN A 19 -47.43 -1.86 -35.27
CA ASN A 19 -47.18 -2.47 -36.61
C ASN A 19 -47.23 -1.60 -37.89
N GLN A 20 -46.21 -1.73 -38.75
CA GLN A 20 -46.24 -2.56 -39.98
C GLN A 20 -44.93 -2.48 -40.83
N TYR A 21 -44.46 -3.64 -41.31
CA TYR A 21 -43.50 -3.85 -42.42
C TYR A 21 -44.29 -4.05 -43.75
N PRO A 22 -43.76 -3.93 -45.01
CA PRO A 22 -42.89 -4.94 -45.67
C PRO A 22 -41.95 -4.38 -46.83
N PRO A 23 -41.53 -5.10 -47.93
CA PRO A 23 -40.33 -5.97 -47.95
C PRO A 23 -39.40 -5.95 -49.23
N MET A 24 -38.25 -6.66 -49.13
CA MET A 24 -37.48 -7.48 -50.13
C MET A 24 -37.03 -7.03 -51.56
N ASN A 25 -35.72 -7.22 -51.85
CA ASN A 25 -35.08 -8.04 -52.95
C ASN A 25 -33.52 -7.80 -52.91
N GLN A 26 -32.54 -8.73 -52.95
CA GLN A 26 -32.16 -9.83 -53.88
C GLN A 26 -31.59 -9.35 -55.25
N THR A 27 -30.50 -9.84 -55.88
CA THR A 27 -29.40 -10.87 -55.67
C THR A 27 -28.35 -10.70 -56.85
N PRO A 28 -27.29 -11.53 -57.14
CA PRO A 28 -26.26 -12.31 -56.39
C PRO A 28 -24.77 -12.12 -56.96
N TYR A 29 -23.88 -13.15 -56.82
CA TYR A 29 -22.46 -13.34 -57.26
C TYR A 29 -21.34 -12.85 -56.29
N GLY A 30 -20.29 -13.62 -55.94
CA GLY A 30 -20.04 -15.06 -56.13
C GLY A 30 -18.67 -15.58 -55.60
N VAL A 31 -18.67 -16.77 -54.97
CA VAL A 31 -17.61 -17.82 -54.82
C VAL A 31 -16.21 -17.47 -54.24
N GLY A 32 -15.73 -18.24 -53.21
CA GLY A 32 -14.38 -18.05 -52.66
C GLY A 32 -13.83 -19.01 -51.56
N ASN A 33 -14.14 -20.32 -51.60
CA ASN A 33 -13.50 -21.42 -50.84
C ASN A 33 -13.63 -21.55 -49.29
N MET A 34 -13.66 -22.82 -48.86
CA MET A 34 -13.81 -23.31 -47.48
C MET A 34 -12.49 -23.89 -46.95
N TYR A 35 -12.24 -23.77 -45.64
CA TYR A 35 -11.43 -24.71 -44.84
C TYR A 35 -12.06 -24.88 -43.44
N PRO A 36 -12.05 -26.08 -42.84
CA PRO A 36 -12.76 -26.36 -41.58
C PRO A 36 -11.94 -26.03 -40.33
N PRO A 37 -12.59 -25.86 -39.15
CA PRO A 37 -11.90 -25.58 -37.90
C PRO A 37 -11.38 -26.86 -37.24
N ASN A 38 -10.11 -26.87 -36.84
CA ASN A 38 -9.56 -27.81 -35.87
C ASN A 38 -8.31 -27.21 -35.21
N ASN A 39 -8.32 -27.15 -33.87
CA ASN A 39 -7.17 -27.41 -33.00
C ASN A 39 -7.58 -27.17 -31.53
N ALA A 40 -7.93 -28.26 -30.85
CA ALA A 40 -7.97 -28.30 -29.39
C ALA A 40 -6.52 -28.36 -28.84
N PRO A 41 -6.27 -27.91 -27.60
CA PRO A 41 -4.94 -28.03 -26.99
C PRO A 41 -4.59 -29.51 -26.69
N PRO A 42 -3.30 -29.89 -26.74
CA PRO A 42 -2.88 -31.27 -26.50
C PRO A 42 -3.04 -31.68 -25.03
N PRO A 43 -3.24 -32.99 -24.74
CA PRO A 43 -3.33 -33.50 -23.38
C PRO A 43 -1.98 -33.48 -22.67
N TYR A 44 -2.01 -33.40 -21.33
CA TYR A 44 -0.85 -33.52 -20.46
C TYR A 44 -0.16 -34.87 -20.64
N THR A 45 1.09 -34.87 -21.09
CA THR A 45 1.98 -36.04 -21.02
C THR A 45 2.54 -36.21 -19.61
N GLN A 46 2.39 -37.40 -19.06
CA GLN A 46 2.99 -37.76 -17.77
C GLN A 46 4.51 -37.91 -17.89
N TYR A 47 5.25 -37.40 -16.91
CA TYR A 47 6.68 -37.66 -16.79
C TYR A 47 6.93 -39.12 -16.36
N PRO A 48 7.78 -39.89 -17.07
CA PRO A 48 8.25 -41.17 -16.57
C PRO A 48 9.30 -40.93 -15.47
N GLN A 49 9.15 -41.62 -14.33
CA GLN A 49 10.19 -41.66 -13.31
C GLN A 49 11.38 -42.50 -13.80
N HIS A 50 12.60 -41.97 -13.71
CA HIS A 50 13.81 -42.76 -13.83
C HIS A 50 14.39 -43.09 -12.45
N PRO A 51 14.63 -44.38 -12.14
CA PRO A 51 15.24 -44.79 -10.88
C PRO A 51 16.76 -44.64 -10.92
N SER A 52 17.34 -44.22 -9.80
CA SER A 52 18.80 -44.16 -9.56
C SER A 52 19.38 -45.56 -9.27
N ALA A 53 20.53 -45.87 -9.87
CA ALA A 53 21.23 -47.14 -9.66
C ALA A 53 22.32 -47.05 -8.57
N TYR A 54 22.25 -47.98 -7.60
CA TYR A 54 23.29 -48.90 -7.06
C TYR A 54 24.79 -48.50 -6.99
N PRO A 55 25.62 -49.08 -6.07
CA PRO A 55 25.44 -50.40 -5.46
C PRO A 55 25.70 -50.56 -3.93
N THR A 56 25.37 -51.76 -3.46
CA THR A 56 25.50 -52.31 -2.10
C THR A 56 26.81 -53.07 -1.85
N SER A 57 27.33 -53.02 -0.61
CA SER A 57 28.04 -54.11 0.08
C SER A 57 28.03 -53.80 1.59
N GLY A 58 28.05 -54.73 2.55
CA GLY A 58 27.91 -56.19 2.57
C GLY A 58 27.56 -56.64 4.02
N ALA A 59 27.04 -57.86 4.21
CA ALA A 59 26.61 -58.38 5.53
C ALA A 59 27.75 -59.16 6.25
N PRO A 60 27.52 -59.98 7.31
CA PRO A 60 26.59 -59.93 8.46
C PRO A 60 27.32 -60.13 9.83
N TYR A 61 26.62 -60.19 10.98
CA TYR A 61 26.59 -61.38 11.88
C TYR A 61 25.70 -61.22 13.14
N ASN A 62 25.25 -62.36 13.68
CA ASN A 62 24.32 -62.51 14.81
C ASN A 62 24.99 -62.51 16.21
N SER A 63 24.26 -62.04 17.22
CA SER A 63 24.01 -62.62 18.57
C SER A 63 23.42 -61.50 19.46
N SER A 64 22.53 -61.67 20.44
CA SER A 64 21.86 -62.79 21.09
C SER A 64 20.75 -62.20 21.99
N THR A 65 19.64 -62.93 22.09
CA THR A 65 18.47 -62.82 22.99
C THR A 65 18.79 -62.78 24.50
N PRO A 66 17.81 -62.61 25.43
CA PRO A 66 16.47 -61.96 25.37
C PRO A 66 16.01 -61.20 26.68
N CYS A 67 14.74 -60.77 26.69
CA CYS A 67 13.72 -61.06 27.74
C CYS A 67 13.15 -59.98 28.71
N TYR A 68 11.82 -60.07 28.78
CA TYR A 68 10.84 -59.81 29.86
C TYR A 68 10.30 -58.42 30.25
N GLN A 69 8.96 -58.42 30.31
CA GLN A 69 8.01 -57.39 30.75
C GLN A 69 7.95 -57.26 32.29
N SER A 70 7.51 -56.11 32.81
CA SER A 70 6.19 -55.94 33.48
C SER A 70 6.12 -54.99 34.70
N GLN A 71 4.98 -54.30 34.80
CA GLN A 71 4.20 -53.90 36.00
C GLN A 71 4.67 -52.83 37.02
N THR A 72 3.92 -51.71 37.00
CA THR A 72 3.20 -51.01 38.11
C THR A 72 3.84 -50.70 39.49
N GLY A 73 3.67 -49.45 39.94
CA GLY A 73 3.77 -49.04 41.36
C GLY A 73 3.29 -47.58 41.57
N ALA A 74 2.57 -47.29 42.66
CA ALA A 74 1.94 -45.99 42.96
C ALA A 74 2.50 -45.36 44.27
N VAL A 75 2.03 -44.15 44.67
CA VAL A 75 1.66 -43.71 46.05
C VAL A 75 1.31 -42.19 46.08
N ALA A 76 0.46 -41.77 47.05
CA ALA A 76 -0.14 -40.44 47.21
C ALA A 76 0.19 -39.76 48.59
N PRO A 77 -0.21 -38.49 48.90
CA PRO A 77 0.37 -37.65 49.97
C PRO A 77 -0.46 -37.46 51.27
N VAL A 78 0.10 -36.81 52.31
CA VAL A 78 -0.51 -36.47 53.63
C VAL A 78 -0.09 -35.06 54.15
N TYR A 79 -0.75 -34.49 55.19
CA TYR A 79 -0.85 -33.03 55.50
C TYR A 79 -0.90 -32.70 57.04
N ARG A 80 -0.66 -31.42 57.48
CA ARG A 80 -0.98 -30.73 58.80
C ARG A 80 0.01 -30.80 60.03
N PRO A 81 -0.13 -29.97 61.13
CA PRO A 81 -0.35 -28.49 61.25
C PRO A 81 0.30 -27.71 62.49
N SER A 82 0.26 -26.36 62.46
CA SER A 82 0.04 -25.31 63.54
C SER A 82 0.80 -25.22 64.90
N TRP A 83 1.10 -23.99 65.40
CA TRP A 83 0.61 -23.30 66.65
C TRP A 83 1.33 -21.94 66.92
N ASN A 84 0.84 -21.09 67.84
CA ASN A 84 1.25 -19.68 68.10
C ASN A 84 1.38 -19.36 69.63
N ASN A 85 2.13 -18.29 70.04
CA ASN A 85 2.18 -17.54 71.35
C ASN A 85 3.64 -17.31 71.93
N LEU A 86 4.04 -16.37 72.85
CA LEU A 86 3.54 -15.08 73.42
C LEU A 86 4.61 -14.36 74.34
N ILE A 87 4.67 -13.00 74.38
CA ILE A 87 5.09 -12.08 75.53
C ILE A 87 6.63 -12.01 75.94
N PRO A 88 7.27 -10.89 76.43
CA PRO A 88 7.32 -9.48 75.97
C PRO A 88 8.71 -8.73 76.12
N THR A 89 8.67 -7.41 75.89
CA THR A 89 9.69 -6.32 75.91
C THR A 89 10.48 -5.99 77.21
N SER A 90 11.68 -5.37 77.09
CA SER A 90 11.91 -3.91 77.33
C SER A 90 13.38 -3.42 77.21
N ILE A 91 13.56 -2.12 76.95
CA ILE A 91 14.84 -1.33 76.95
C ILE A 91 15.97 -1.75 75.98
N THR A 92 15.77 -1.59 74.66
CA THR A 92 16.88 -1.38 73.68
C THR A 92 16.51 -0.58 72.41
N SER A 93 15.23 -0.34 72.16
CA SER A 93 14.73 0.11 70.84
C SER A 93 15.13 1.52 70.43
N SER A 94 15.11 2.48 71.36
CA SER A 94 15.13 3.92 71.02
C SER A 94 16.47 4.41 70.45
N LEU A 95 17.60 3.85 70.90
CA LEU A 95 18.94 4.22 70.42
C LEU A 95 19.26 3.59 69.06
N ARG A 96 18.82 2.34 68.80
CA ARG A 96 19.08 1.67 67.51
C ARG A 96 18.33 2.32 66.35
N VAL A 97 17.10 2.77 66.57
CA VAL A 97 16.30 3.48 65.54
C VAL A 97 16.96 4.79 65.12
N PHE A 98 17.56 5.54 66.04
CA PHE A 98 18.18 6.83 65.75
C PHE A 98 19.42 6.71 64.84
N PHE A 99 20.30 5.73 65.10
CA PHE A 99 21.48 5.47 64.24
C PHE A 99 21.09 4.93 62.86
N VAL A 100 20.06 4.07 62.77
CA VAL A 100 19.58 3.55 61.48
C VAL A 100 18.98 4.66 60.62
N ILE A 101 18.15 5.54 61.19
CA ILE A 101 17.56 6.67 60.46
C ILE A 101 18.65 7.66 60.01
N SER A 102 19.62 7.98 60.87
CA SER A 102 20.74 8.87 60.50
C SER A 102 21.59 8.30 59.36
N GLY A 103 21.90 7.00 59.38
CA GLY A 103 22.63 6.33 58.30
C GLY A 103 21.87 6.31 56.97
N ILE A 104 20.56 6.06 57.00
CA ILE A 104 19.70 6.10 55.81
C ILE A 104 19.63 7.52 55.22
N LEU A 105 19.51 8.55 56.06
CA LEU A 105 19.51 9.94 55.60
C LEU A 105 20.84 10.35 54.96
N TYR A 106 21.97 9.91 55.50
CA TYR A 106 23.30 10.13 54.88
C TYR A 106 23.46 9.41 53.53
N LEU A 107 22.93 8.18 53.40
CA LEU A 107 22.92 7.44 52.13
C LEU A 107 22.04 8.13 51.07
N ILE A 108 20.84 8.59 51.46
CA ILE A 108 19.95 9.35 50.57
C ILE A 108 20.63 10.67 50.15
N TRP A 109 21.27 11.39 51.07
CA TRP A 109 21.99 12.62 50.75
C TRP A 109 23.17 12.38 49.81
N GLY A 110 23.96 11.33 50.03
CA GLY A 110 25.06 10.93 49.13
C GLY A 110 24.58 10.59 47.71
N VAL A 111 23.48 9.84 47.58
CA VAL A 111 22.87 9.52 46.27
C VAL A 111 22.33 10.78 45.58
N LEU A 112 21.75 11.72 46.33
CA LEU A 112 21.27 13.00 45.78
C LEU A 112 22.42 13.90 45.32
N VAL A 113 23.52 13.99 46.07
CA VAL A 113 24.71 14.78 45.68
C VAL A 113 25.37 14.19 44.43
N VAL A 114 25.61 12.88 44.39
CA VAL A 114 26.17 12.21 43.19
C VAL A 114 25.23 12.34 41.99
N GLY A 115 23.92 12.22 42.20
CA GLY A 115 22.92 12.46 41.16
C GLY A 115 22.90 13.91 40.65
N PHE A 116 23.18 14.88 41.52
CA PHE A 116 23.26 16.31 41.15
C PHE A 116 24.53 16.62 40.34
N GLU A 117 25.68 16.06 40.71
CA GLU A 117 26.91 16.23 39.92
C GLU A 117 26.82 15.55 38.54
N ILE A 118 26.29 14.33 38.47
CA ILE A 118 26.00 13.66 37.18
C ILE A 118 24.99 14.48 36.36
N GLY A 119 23.98 15.07 37.01
CA GLY A 119 23.02 15.98 36.40
C GLY A 119 23.66 17.26 35.83
N ILE A 120 24.62 17.86 36.53
CA ILE A 120 25.39 19.02 36.05
C ILE A 120 26.27 18.64 34.86
N ILE A 121 26.90 17.46 34.89
CA ILE A 121 27.71 16.95 33.76
C ILE A 121 26.80 16.74 32.54
N TYR A 122 25.65 16.07 32.70
CA TYR A 122 24.69 15.86 31.60
C TYR A 122 24.11 17.17 31.08
N TYR A 123 23.77 18.13 31.95
CA TYR A 123 23.27 19.44 31.56
C TYR A 123 24.33 20.27 30.82
N SER A 124 25.59 20.19 31.25
CA SER A 124 26.72 20.83 30.56
C SER A 124 27.01 20.18 29.20
N TYR A 125 26.94 18.86 29.11
CA TYR A 125 27.08 18.11 27.85
C TYR A 125 25.94 18.45 26.86
N TRP A 126 24.70 18.54 27.36
CA TRP A 126 23.53 18.93 26.59
C TRP A 126 23.60 20.38 26.11
N ARG A 127 24.07 21.30 26.96
CA ARG A 127 24.25 22.73 26.63
C ARG A 127 25.40 22.96 25.63
N TYR A 128 26.45 22.13 25.67
CA TYR A 128 27.54 22.17 24.69
C TYR A 128 27.07 21.74 23.29
N TYR A 129 26.17 20.75 23.21
CA TYR A 129 25.61 20.29 21.93
C TYR A 129 24.42 21.11 21.40
N THR A 130 23.69 21.82 22.25
CA THR A 130 22.52 22.64 21.84
C THR A 130 22.84 24.13 21.66
N GLY A 131 23.97 24.62 22.19
CA GLY A 131 24.35 26.04 22.13
C GLY A 131 24.91 26.55 20.80
N PHE A 132 25.11 25.69 19.79
CA PHE A 132 25.87 26.01 18.56
C PHE A 132 25.00 26.31 17.33
N TRP A 133 23.70 26.63 17.50
CA TRP A 133 22.75 26.78 16.39
C TRP A 133 21.91 28.08 16.40
N THR A 134 22.45 29.17 16.95
CA THR A 134 21.89 30.53 16.73
C THR A 134 22.99 31.55 16.45
N GLY A 135 23.09 32.00 15.19
CA GLY A 135 23.83 33.21 14.81
C GLY A 135 25.05 33.00 13.91
N CYS A 136 24.82 32.92 12.59
CA CYS A 136 25.71 33.49 11.57
C CYS A 136 24.97 33.57 10.23
N PHE A 137 24.79 34.78 9.70
CA PHE A 137 24.13 35.06 8.42
C PHE A 137 25.14 35.63 7.43
N PHE A 138 25.29 34.99 6.26
CA PHE A 138 26.16 35.36 5.11
C PHE A 138 27.67 35.32 5.44
N ILE A 139 28.58 34.84 4.56
CA ILE A 139 28.69 35.03 3.09
C ILE A 139 29.21 33.74 2.40
N SER A 140 28.79 33.53 1.14
CA SER A 140 29.34 32.64 0.09
C SER A 140 29.60 31.13 0.37
N GLY A 141 28.92 30.28 -0.41
CA GLY A 141 29.58 29.13 -1.06
C GLY A 141 29.93 27.90 -0.21
N GLY A 142 29.07 27.50 0.74
CA GLY A 142 29.22 26.25 1.49
C GLY A 142 28.15 25.22 1.12
N ILE A 143 28.57 23.99 0.80
CA ILE A 143 27.65 22.83 0.73
C ILE A 143 27.08 22.62 2.13
N SER A 144 25.76 22.78 2.28
CA SER A 144 25.09 22.43 3.53
C SER A 144 25.08 20.90 3.67
N ILE A 145 25.99 20.38 4.51
CA ILE A 145 26.07 18.95 4.80
C ILE A 145 24.95 18.60 5.79
N THR A 146 23.73 18.46 5.27
CA THR A 146 22.72 17.63 5.94
C THR A 146 23.33 16.23 6.16
N PRO A 147 23.19 15.62 7.34
CA PRO A 147 23.64 14.24 7.54
C PRO A 147 23.05 13.35 6.45
N THR A 148 23.90 12.69 5.65
CA THR A 148 23.43 11.89 4.52
C THR A 148 22.73 10.65 5.04
N THR A 149 21.41 10.72 5.10
CA THR A 149 20.49 9.64 5.51
C THR A 149 20.47 8.44 4.56
N TYR A 150 21.22 8.49 3.46
CA TYR A 150 21.51 7.38 2.56
C TYR A 150 22.85 7.60 1.85
N PHE A 151 23.52 6.50 1.50
CA PHE A 151 24.90 6.51 0.97
C PHE A 151 25.04 5.98 -0.47
N ARG A 152 24.01 5.30 -0.99
CA ARG A 152 23.94 4.93 -2.41
C ARG A 152 23.18 6.03 -3.17
N PRO A 153 23.72 6.57 -4.28
CA PRO A 153 23.12 7.69 -5.01
C PRO A 153 21.96 7.23 -5.93
N THR A 154 20.96 6.55 -5.35
CA THR A 154 19.70 6.13 -5.97
C THR A 154 18.58 6.42 -4.99
N TRP A 155 17.58 7.21 -5.39
CA TRP A 155 16.53 7.71 -4.49
C TRP A 155 15.22 8.01 -5.24
N ILE A 156 14.14 8.14 -4.49
CA ILE A 156 12.83 8.53 -4.97
C ILE A 156 12.47 9.89 -4.37
N ASP A 157 12.25 10.89 -5.22
CA ASP A 157 11.71 12.18 -4.81
C ASP A 157 10.17 12.09 -4.77
N ILE A 158 9.56 12.49 -3.64
CA ILE A 158 8.11 12.49 -3.39
C ILE A 158 7.63 13.92 -3.19
N ASN A 159 6.93 14.48 -4.18
CA ASN A 159 6.42 15.85 -4.15
C ASN A 159 5.07 15.92 -3.40
N LEU A 160 5.13 16.27 -2.11
CA LEU A 160 3.94 16.42 -1.26
C LEU A 160 3.10 17.65 -1.60
N SER A 161 3.68 18.69 -2.21
CA SER A 161 2.89 19.81 -2.74
C SER A 161 2.01 19.37 -3.91
N ALA A 162 2.50 18.47 -4.76
CA ALA A 162 1.69 17.85 -5.82
C ALA A 162 0.59 16.94 -5.25
N VAL A 163 0.88 16.13 -4.22
CA VAL A 163 -0.15 15.35 -3.49
C VAL A 163 -1.23 16.28 -2.93
N HIS A 164 -0.83 17.39 -2.30
CA HIS A 164 -1.75 18.37 -1.73
C HIS A 164 -2.60 19.06 -2.81
N SER A 165 -2.01 19.40 -3.95
CA SER A 165 -2.71 19.98 -5.10
C SER A 165 -3.75 19.00 -5.65
N ASN A 166 -3.33 17.76 -5.93
CA ASN A 166 -4.19 16.68 -6.43
C ASN A 166 -5.40 16.47 -5.51
N VAL A 167 -5.20 16.35 -4.20
CA VAL A 167 -6.29 16.12 -3.24
C VAL A 167 -7.26 17.31 -3.20
N ARG A 168 -6.79 18.56 -3.25
CA ARG A 168 -7.66 19.74 -3.33
C ARG A 168 -8.49 19.75 -4.62
N LEU A 169 -7.86 19.50 -5.78
CA LEU A 169 -8.55 19.44 -7.07
C LEU A 169 -9.63 18.34 -7.09
N LEU A 170 -9.28 17.14 -6.61
CA LEU A 170 -10.20 16.01 -6.49
C LEU A 170 -11.35 16.29 -5.51
N LYS A 171 -11.07 16.95 -4.37
CA LYS A 171 -12.09 17.33 -3.38
C LYS A 171 -13.06 18.38 -3.94
N ASN A 172 -12.56 19.39 -4.64
CA ASN A 172 -13.38 20.37 -5.35
C ASN A 172 -14.26 19.71 -6.42
N TYR A 173 -13.72 18.73 -7.17
CA TYR A 173 -14.44 18.04 -8.24
C TYR A 173 -15.59 17.15 -7.75
N ILE A 174 -15.41 16.43 -6.63
CA ILE A 174 -16.48 15.60 -6.04
C ILE A 174 -17.46 16.41 -5.17
N GLY A 175 -17.05 17.59 -4.73
CA GLY A 175 -17.83 18.51 -3.89
C GLY A 175 -17.71 18.27 -2.38
N GLU A 176 -18.09 19.28 -1.60
CA GLU A 176 -17.86 19.28 -0.15
C GLU A 176 -18.62 18.17 0.60
N LYS A 177 -19.82 17.82 0.15
CA LYS A 177 -20.68 16.80 0.78
C LYS A 177 -20.20 15.35 0.57
N VAL A 178 -19.27 15.10 -0.35
CA VAL A 178 -18.74 13.77 -0.65
C VAL A 178 -17.42 13.56 0.08
N HIS A 179 -17.31 12.50 0.87
CA HIS A 179 -16.05 12.14 1.52
C HIS A 179 -15.00 11.69 0.49
N LEU A 180 -13.76 12.12 0.70
CA LEU A 180 -12.60 11.59 -0.02
C LEU A 180 -11.89 10.61 0.90
N MET A 181 -11.87 9.32 0.53
CA MET A 181 -11.04 8.31 1.15
C MET A 181 -9.73 8.18 0.37
N ALA A 182 -8.62 8.60 0.99
CA ALA A 182 -7.29 8.44 0.41
C ALA A 182 -6.78 7.02 0.65
N ILE A 183 -6.46 6.31 -0.45
CA ILE A 183 -6.04 4.91 -0.41
C ILE A 183 -4.50 4.86 -0.30
N VAL A 184 -4.03 4.53 0.89
CA VAL A 184 -2.60 4.56 1.28
C VAL A 184 -1.99 3.17 1.51
N LYS A 185 -2.69 2.11 1.07
CA LYS A 185 -2.18 0.73 1.05
C LYS A 185 -0.88 0.58 0.24
N ALA A 186 -0.18 -0.53 0.46
CA ALA A 186 1.08 -0.90 -0.20
C ALA A 186 2.11 0.25 -0.12
N ASN A 187 2.36 0.72 1.10
CA ASN A 187 3.20 1.89 1.39
C ASN A 187 2.79 3.15 0.60
N ALA A 188 1.49 3.46 0.54
CA ALA A 188 0.88 4.43 -0.37
C ALA A 188 1.36 4.29 -1.82
N TYR A 189 1.19 3.10 -2.41
CA TYR A 189 1.68 2.79 -3.76
C TYR A 189 3.19 3.07 -3.92
N GLY A 190 3.99 2.67 -2.93
CA GLY A 190 5.45 2.85 -2.89
C GLY A 190 5.95 4.26 -2.50
N HIS A 191 5.07 5.21 -2.18
CA HIS A 191 5.43 6.60 -1.90
C HIS A 191 5.83 6.91 -0.45
N GLY A 192 5.38 6.10 0.53
CA GLY A 192 5.47 6.44 1.95
C GLY A 192 4.09 6.60 2.58
N MET A 193 3.63 5.58 3.30
CA MET A 193 2.26 5.48 3.81
C MET A 193 1.86 6.66 4.70
N LEU A 194 2.73 7.03 5.64
CA LEU A 194 2.41 8.01 6.68
C LEU A 194 2.44 9.44 6.15
N GLU A 195 3.38 9.75 5.26
CA GLU A 195 3.60 11.06 4.67
C GLU A 195 2.50 11.39 3.68
N ILE A 196 2.11 10.43 2.83
CA ILE A 196 0.94 10.56 1.95
C ILE A 196 -0.36 10.62 2.76
N ALA A 197 -0.52 9.82 3.82
CA ALA A 197 -1.69 9.90 4.69
C ALA A 197 -1.82 11.29 5.35
N ARG A 198 -0.72 11.83 5.89
CA ARG A 198 -0.68 13.19 6.47
C ARG A 198 -1.00 14.26 5.42
N ALA A 199 -0.32 14.25 4.28
CA ALA A 199 -0.53 15.21 3.21
C ALA A 199 -1.96 15.18 2.66
N ALA A 200 -2.53 13.99 2.46
CA ALA A 200 -3.90 13.83 2.00
C ALA A 200 -4.92 14.35 3.03
N VAL A 201 -4.76 14.00 4.30
CA VAL A 201 -5.67 14.49 5.37
C VAL A 201 -5.59 16.02 5.50
N SER A 202 -4.38 16.61 5.51
CA SER A 202 -4.22 18.07 5.54
C SER A 202 -4.81 18.78 4.33
N ALA A 203 -4.91 18.08 3.19
CA ALA A 203 -5.45 18.60 1.95
C ALA A 203 -6.96 18.43 1.77
N GLY A 204 -7.66 17.75 2.69
CA GLY A 204 -9.11 17.56 2.65
C GLY A 204 -9.59 16.11 2.54
N ALA A 205 -8.70 15.11 2.59
CA ALA A 205 -9.10 13.71 2.71
C ALA A 205 -9.71 13.44 4.10
N THR A 206 -10.98 13.07 4.13
CA THR A 206 -11.73 12.84 5.37
C THR A 206 -11.63 11.40 5.89
N TRP A 207 -11.15 10.46 5.07
CA TRP A 207 -11.01 9.04 5.38
C TRP A 207 -9.68 8.50 4.84
N LEU A 208 -9.17 7.43 5.44
CA LEU A 208 -8.04 6.65 4.93
C LEU A 208 -8.48 5.21 4.62
N GLY A 209 -7.89 4.62 3.58
CA GLY A 209 -8.12 3.22 3.20
C GLY A 209 -6.81 2.44 3.02
N VAL A 210 -6.71 1.28 3.65
CA VAL A 210 -5.54 0.39 3.65
C VAL A 210 -5.92 -1.04 3.23
N ALA A 211 -4.96 -1.91 2.99
CA ALA A 211 -5.19 -3.32 2.63
C ALA A 211 -5.28 -4.23 3.86
N THR A 212 -4.39 -4.06 4.86
CA THR A 212 -4.28 -4.95 6.03
C THR A 212 -4.55 -4.23 7.35
N LEU A 213 -4.72 -5.01 8.42
CA LEU A 213 -4.83 -4.45 9.78
C LEU A 213 -3.50 -3.84 10.25
N ASP A 214 -2.37 -4.43 9.86
CA ASP A 214 -1.01 -3.94 10.16
C ASP A 214 -0.79 -2.53 9.60
N GLU A 215 -1.19 -2.29 8.35
CA GLU A 215 -1.16 -0.95 7.74
C GLU A 215 -2.05 0.03 8.51
N ALA A 216 -3.25 -0.40 8.94
CA ALA A 216 -4.14 0.45 9.73
C ALA A 216 -3.56 0.81 11.10
N LEU A 217 -2.93 -0.16 11.79
CA LEU A 217 -2.27 0.03 13.08
C LEU A 217 -1.05 0.95 12.95
N ALA A 218 -0.22 0.75 11.92
CA ALA A 218 0.92 1.61 11.63
C ALA A 218 0.49 3.07 11.39
N VAL A 219 -0.52 3.30 10.54
CA VAL A 219 -1.13 4.63 10.33
C VAL A 219 -1.69 5.19 11.63
N ARG A 220 -2.48 4.41 12.37
CA ARG A 220 -3.11 4.84 13.63
C ARG A 220 -2.10 5.20 14.71
N SER A 221 -0.92 4.57 14.73
CA SER A 221 0.15 4.89 15.70
C SER A 221 0.75 6.29 15.51
N LYS A 222 0.57 6.93 14.34
CA LYS A 222 1.16 8.23 13.99
C LYS A 222 0.15 9.30 13.54
N LEU A 223 -1.15 8.99 13.51
CA LEU A 223 -2.23 9.90 13.12
C LEU A 223 -3.37 9.93 14.16
N SER A 224 -4.10 11.04 14.22
CA SER A 224 -5.21 11.25 15.16
C SER A 224 -6.24 10.12 15.13
N LYS A 225 -6.73 9.70 16.30
CA LYS A 225 -7.81 8.70 16.45
C LYS A 225 -9.11 9.11 15.74
N ASN A 226 -9.30 10.40 15.46
CA ASN A 226 -10.49 10.94 14.82
C ASN A 226 -10.50 10.73 13.30
N THR A 227 -9.35 10.49 12.65
CA THR A 227 -9.30 10.14 11.23
C THR A 227 -9.80 8.71 11.04
N PRO A 228 -10.93 8.46 10.35
CA PRO A 228 -11.44 7.11 10.13
C PRO A 228 -10.51 6.33 9.18
N ILE A 229 -10.27 5.07 9.49
CA ILE A 229 -9.44 4.15 8.68
C ILE A 229 -10.29 2.93 8.35
N LEU A 230 -10.42 2.60 7.05
CA LEU A 230 -11.05 1.37 6.57
C LEU A 230 -9.99 0.37 6.09
N VAL A 231 -9.99 -0.83 6.65
CA VAL A 231 -9.27 -1.98 6.07
C VAL A 231 -10.13 -2.57 4.96
N LEU A 232 -9.65 -2.48 3.71
CA LEU A 232 -10.35 -2.93 2.50
C LEU A 232 -10.21 -4.44 2.23
N GLY A 233 -9.21 -5.08 2.83
CA GLY A 233 -8.93 -6.51 2.69
C GLY A 233 -9.64 -7.37 3.74
N TYR A 234 -9.29 -8.65 3.75
CA TYR A 234 -9.66 -9.58 4.80
C TYR A 234 -8.88 -9.27 6.09
N VAL A 235 -9.56 -9.43 7.23
CA VAL A 235 -8.98 -9.45 8.57
C VAL A 235 -9.63 -10.63 9.30
N ALA A 236 -8.88 -11.45 10.03
CA ALA A 236 -9.46 -12.60 10.73
C ALA A 236 -10.48 -12.13 11.80
N PRO A 237 -11.64 -12.81 11.98
CA PRO A 237 -12.67 -12.42 12.95
C PRO A 237 -12.17 -12.28 14.41
N GLU A 238 -11.12 -13.01 14.78
CA GLU A 238 -10.45 -12.88 16.08
C GLU A 238 -9.88 -11.47 16.36
N HIS A 239 -9.59 -10.67 15.33
CA HIS A 239 -9.04 -9.33 15.49
C HIS A 239 -10.10 -8.21 15.54
N VAL A 240 -11.41 -8.51 15.53
CA VAL A 240 -12.45 -7.44 15.59
C VAL A 240 -12.35 -6.58 16.85
N SER A 241 -11.98 -7.18 17.99
CA SER A 241 -11.78 -6.44 19.24
C SER A 241 -10.55 -5.52 19.18
N LEU A 242 -9.47 -5.96 18.51
CA LEU A 242 -8.28 -5.14 18.29
C LEU A 242 -8.59 -3.96 17.35
N ALA A 243 -9.32 -4.21 16.26
CA ALA A 243 -9.75 -3.14 15.35
C ALA A 243 -10.63 -2.10 16.07
N SER A 244 -11.57 -2.54 16.91
CA SER A 244 -12.38 -1.65 17.76
C SER A 244 -11.54 -0.79 18.70
N GLN A 245 -10.60 -1.39 19.45
CA GLN A 245 -9.69 -0.68 20.37
C GLN A 245 -8.92 0.47 19.71
N PHE A 246 -8.54 0.29 18.44
CA PHE A 246 -7.79 1.27 17.66
C PHE A 246 -8.68 2.16 16.75
N ASN A 247 -10.00 2.10 16.88
CA ASN A 247 -10.98 2.81 16.03
C ASN A 247 -10.70 2.57 14.53
N ILE A 248 -10.58 1.31 14.14
CA ILE A 248 -10.36 0.85 12.77
C ILE A 248 -11.63 0.17 12.27
N THR A 249 -12.16 0.66 11.14
CA THR A 249 -13.31 0.07 10.47
C THR A 249 -12.85 -1.12 9.63
N LEU A 250 -13.53 -2.26 9.73
CA LEU A 250 -13.23 -3.48 8.97
C LEU A 250 -14.12 -3.63 7.74
N THR A 251 -13.74 -4.53 6.84
CA THR A 251 -14.61 -4.95 5.73
C THR A 251 -15.31 -6.26 6.08
N GLY A 252 -16.65 -6.25 6.10
CA GLY A 252 -17.46 -7.46 6.19
C GLY A 252 -17.54 -8.14 4.82
N ILE A 253 -16.88 -9.28 4.65
CA ILE A 253 -16.69 -9.93 3.33
C ILE A 253 -17.68 -11.06 2.98
N SER A 254 -18.24 -11.75 3.97
CA SER A 254 -19.11 -12.93 3.78
C SER A 254 -20.00 -13.17 5.00
N LEU A 255 -20.99 -14.07 4.86
CA LEU A 255 -21.90 -14.46 5.94
C LEU A 255 -21.14 -15.08 7.12
N ASP A 256 -20.35 -16.12 6.84
CA ASP A 256 -19.54 -16.86 7.81
C ASP A 256 -18.62 -15.93 8.61
N TRP A 257 -18.00 -14.95 7.93
CA TRP A 257 -17.11 -13.98 8.56
C TRP A 257 -17.83 -13.14 9.61
N ILE A 258 -19.02 -12.64 9.28
CA ILE A 258 -19.81 -11.83 10.21
C ILE A 258 -20.39 -12.70 11.33
N GLN A 259 -20.79 -13.94 11.05
CA GLN A 259 -21.28 -14.87 12.08
C GLN A 259 -20.19 -15.19 13.11
N GLU A 260 -18.96 -15.45 12.66
CA GLU A 260 -17.84 -15.68 13.57
C GLU A 260 -17.43 -14.39 14.30
N ALA A 261 -17.43 -13.24 13.62
CA ALA A 261 -17.22 -11.95 14.27
C ALA A 261 -18.30 -11.68 15.34
N ALA A 262 -19.57 -12.03 15.08
CA ALA A 262 -20.68 -11.88 16.02
C ALA A 262 -20.51 -12.74 17.29
N ARG A 263 -19.83 -13.88 17.17
CA ARG A 263 -19.51 -14.80 18.27
C ARG A 263 -18.30 -14.34 19.09
N LEU A 264 -17.32 -13.72 18.44
CA LEU A 264 -16.04 -13.31 19.06
C LEU A 264 -16.05 -11.87 19.60
N VAL A 265 -16.96 -11.01 19.13
CA VAL A 265 -17.01 -9.59 19.48
C VAL A 265 -17.44 -9.36 20.93
N LYS A 266 -16.59 -8.65 21.69
CA LYS A 266 -16.86 -8.27 23.10
C LYS A 266 -17.30 -6.82 23.28
N GLN A 267 -17.06 -5.98 22.28
CA GLN A 267 -17.32 -4.53 22.29
C GLN A 267 -17.67 -4.08 20.86
N PRO A 268 -18.48 -3.02 20.67
CA PRO A 268 -18.89 -2.58 19.34
C PRO A 268 -17.71 -2.32 18.41
N PHE A 269 -17.78 -2.81 17.17
CA PHE A 269 -16.83 -2.46 16.10
C PHE A 269 -17.57 -2.00 14.85
N ASN A 270 -16.93 -1.06 14.15
CA ASN A 270 -17.44 -0.54 12.89
C ASN A 270 -17.00 -1.43 11.73
N PHE A 271 -17.91 -1.75 10.82
CA PHE A 271 -17.55 -2.37 9.55
C PHE A 271 -18.36 -1.83 8.38
N HIS A 272 -17.77 -1.92 7.18
CA HIS A 272 -18.45 -1.67 5.92
C HIS A 272 -18.76 -2.99 5.23
N LEU A 273 -20.01 -3.18 4.79
CA LEU A 273 -20.44 -4.37 4.07
C LEU A 273 -19.91 -4.35 2.63
N LYS A 274 -19.11 -5.34 2.24
CA LYS A 274 -18.60 -5.45 0.86
C LYS A 274 -19.56 -6.26 -0.01
N LEU A 275 -20.12 -5.61 -1.02
CA LEU A 275 -20.93 -6.20 -2.07
C LEU A 275 -20.07 -6.43 -3.31
N ASP A 276 -20.11 -7.63 -3.91
CA ASP A 276 -19.14 -7.93 -4.97
C ASP A 276 -19.47 -7.23 -6.32
N THR A 277 -20.73 -7.21 -6.74
CA THR A 277 -21.29 -6.73 -8.05
C THR A 277 -20.68 -7.29 -9.35
N GLY A 278 -19.44 -7.76 -9.37
CA GLY A 278 -18.79 -8.31 -10.57
C GLY A 278 -17.25 -8.30 -10.55
N LEU A 279 -16.60 -7.77 -9.50
CA LEU A 279 -15.14 -7.90 -9.38
C LEU A 279 -14.72 -9.36 -9.08
N ASN A 280 -15.62 -10.15 -8.51
CA ASN A 280 -15.45 -11.57 -8.17
C ASN A 280 -14.17 -11.81 -7.35
N ARG A 281 -14.00 -11.03 -6.27
CA ARG A 281 -12.81 -11.10 -5.40
C ARG A 281 -13.16 -11.22 -3.92
N LEU A 282 -14.09 -10.41 -3.44
CA LEU A 282 -14.56 -10.38 -2.05
C LEU A 282 -15.97 -9.79 -2.06
N GLY A 283 -16.84 -10.30 -1.19
CA GLY A 283 -18.14 -9.70 -0.90
C GLY A 283 -19.33 -10.60 -1.15
N PHE A 284 -20.44 -10.18 -0.55
CA PHE A 284 -21.74 -10.82 -0.70
C PHE A 284 -22.19 -10.84 -2.16
N ARG A 285 -22.77 -11.97 -2.57
CA ARG A 285 -23.06 -12.31 -3.96
C ARG A 285 -24.54 -12.39 -4.28
N THR A 286 -25.40 -12.69 -3.29
CA THR A 286 -26.85 -12.79 -3.45
C THR A 286 -27.60 -11.81 -2.53
N ILE A 287 -28.82 -11.46 -2.94
CA ILE A 287 -29.70 -10.60 -2.14
C ILE A 287 -30.10 -11.28 -0.82
N ASP A 288 -30.24 -12.61 -0.80
CA ASP A 288 -30.68 -13.33 0.39
C ASP A 288 -29.58 -13.49 1.45
N GLU A 289 -28.30 -13.55 1.06
CA GLU A 289 -27.19 -13.38 2.01
C GLU A 289 -27.25 -11.99 2.66
N VAL A 290 -27.49 -10.92 1.87
CA VAL A 290 -27.59 -9.55 2.38
C VAL A 290 -28.79 -9.37 3.30
N ARG A 291 -29.95 -9.95 2.97
CA ARG A 291 -31.13 -9.97 3.87
C ARG A 291 -30.85 -10.73 5.17
N THR A 292 -30.16 -11.87 5.08
CA THR A 292 -29.78 -12.69 6.23
C THR A 292 -28.83 -11.93 7.15
N ILE A 293 -27.84 -11.23 6.59
CA ILE A 293 -26.89 -10.48 7.41
C ILE A 293 -27.50 -9.22 8.04
N MET A 294 -28.42 -8.53 7.36
CA MET A 294 -29.16 -7.43 7.99
C MET A 294 -29.96 -7.88 9.22
N LYS A 295 -30.54 -9.10 9.21
CA LYS A 295 -31.18 -9.69 10.40
C LYS A 295 -30.17 -9.94 11.52
N ILE A 296 -29.04 -10.58 11.22
CA ILE A 296 -27.97 -10.85 12.21
C ILE A 296 -27.46 -9.55 12.86
N ILE A 297 -27.25 -8.49 12.05
CA ILE A 297 -26.85 -7.16 12.52
C ILE A 297 -27.90 -6.56 13.46
N SER A 298 -29.19 -6.64 13.11
CA SER A 298 -30.28 -6.11 13.95
C SER A 298 -30.41 -6.79 15.33
N LEU A 299 -29.86 -8.00 15.48
CA LEU A 299 -29.90 -8.79 16.71
C LEU A 299 -28.62 -8.69 17.55
N ASN A 300 -27.56 -8.03 17.07
CA ASN A 300 -26.29 -7.92 17.77
C ASN A 300 -25.77 -6.47 17.77
N ALA A 301 -25.98 -5.78 18.90
CA ALA A 301 -25.58 -4.38 19.09
C ALA A 301 -24.07 -4.11 18.95
N ASN A 302 -23.22 -5.14 19.00
CA ASN A 302 -21.77 -4.99 18.78
C ASN A 302 -21.37 -4.97 17.30
N LEU A 303 -22.29 -5.31 16.37
CA LEU A 303 -22.06 -5.32 14.92
C LEU A 303 -22.49 -3.98 14.27
N ASN A 304 -21.63 -2.95 14.31
CA ASN A 304 -22.00 -1.65 13.76
C ASN A 304 -21.72 -1.54 12.24
N CYS A 305 -22.72 -1.88 11.43
CA CYS A 305 -22.69 -1.72 9.97
C CYS A 305 -22.82 -0.24 9.56
N THR A 306 -21.67 0.43 9.45
CA THR A 306 -21.53 1.89 9.23
C THR A 306 -21.43 2.29 7.76
N GLY A 307 -21.19 1.33 6.86
CA GLY A 307 -21.08 1.60 5.44
C GLY A 307 -21.34 0.39 4.56
N VAL A 308 -21.45 0.62 3.25
CA VAL A 308 -21.72 -0.40 2.24
C VAL A 308 -20.95 -0.04 0.97
N PHE A 309 -20.26 -1.00 0.36
CA PHE A 309 -19.49 -0.70 -0.84
C PHE A 309 -19.35 -1.80 -1.86
N THR A 310 -19.14 -1.39 -3.11
CA THR A 310 -18.62 -2.27 -4.15
C THR A 310 -17.30 -1.74 -4.74
N HIS A 311 -16.78 -2.41 -5.77
CA HIS A 311 -15.60 -1.95 -6.51
C HIS A 311 -15.71 -2.42 -7.96
N PHE A 312 -15.49 -1.51 -8.90
CA PHE A 312 -15.58 -1.80 -10.32
C PHE A 312 -14.34 -2.53 -10.83
N ALA A 313 -14.53 -3.45 -11.77
CA ALA A 313 -13.47 -4.16 -12.48
C ALA A 313 -13.00 -3.37 -13.71
N THR A 314 -13.94 -2.82 -14.49
CA THR A 314 -13.69 -2.19 -15.81
C THR A 314 -13.90 -0.68 -15.80
N SER A 315 -13.79 -0.01 -14.65
CA SER A 315 -13.99 1.45 -14.54
C SER A 315 -12.96 2.30 -15.29
N GLU A 316 -11.88 1.70 -15.79
CA GLU A 316 -10.86 2.35 -16.61
C GLU A 316 -10.96 1.94 -18.09
N ASP A 317 -11.88 1.02 -18.44
CA ASP A 317 -12.21 0.68 -19.82
C ASP A 317 -13.21 1.70 -20.39
N MET A 318 -12.68 2.57 -21.24
CA MET A 318 -13.46 3.62 -21.90
C MET A 318 -14.00 3.21 -23.27
N GLN A 319 -13.55 2.07 -23.80
CA GLN A 319 -14.02 1.50 -25.07
C GLN A 319 -15.28 0.66 -24.85
N ASN A 320 -15.35 -0.12 -23.76
CA ASN A 320 -16.49 -0.96 -23.42
C ASN A 320 -17.01 -0.74 -21.99
N LYS A 321 -17.92 0.23 -21.83
CA LYS A 321 -18.55 0.56 -20.54
C LYS A 321 -19.63 -0.42 -20.08
N SER A 322 -20.05 -1.39 -20.91
CA SER A 322 -21.21 -2.25 -20.63
C SER A 322 -21.08 -3.06 -19.34
N TYR A 323 -19.86 -3.49 -18.98
CA TYR A 323 -19.61 -4.22 -17.73
C TYR A 323 -19.65 -3.29 -16.52
N PHE A 324 -19.14 -2.06 -16.63
CA PHE A 324 -19.23 -1.04 -15.59
C PHE A 324 -20.68 -0.69 -15.28
N HIS A 325 -21.51 -0.45 -16.31
CA HIS A 325 -22.95 -0.20 -16.15
C HIS A 325 -23.68 -1.37 -15.49
N ARG A 326 -23.36 -2.61 -15.87
CA ARG A 326 -23.89 -3.82 -15.23
C ARG A 326 -23.53 -3.91 -13.74
N GLN A 327 -22.29 -3.60 -13.38
CA GLN A 327 -21.86 -3.56 -11.97
C GLN A 327 -22.57 -2.46 -11.18
N LEU A 328 -22.78 -1.28 -11.79
CA LEU A 328 -23.48 -0.16 -11.16
C LEU A 328 -24.96 -0.48 -10.94
N ALA A 329 -25.66 -1.03 -11.94
CA ALA A 329 -27.04 -1.49 -11.81
C ALA A 329 -27.18 -2.53 -10.68
N ARG A 330 -26.31 -3.55 -10.66
CA ARG A 330 -26.29 -4.56 -9.59
C ARG A 330 -25.94 -3.97 -8.21
N PHE A 331 -25.21 -2.86 -8.14
CA PHE A 331 -24.99 -2.17 -6.87
C PHE A 331 -26.29 -1.57 -6.33
N TYR A 332 -27.11 -0.94 -7.18
CA TYR A 332 -28.43 -0.44 -6.80
C TYR A 332 -29.35 -1.59 -6.33
N GLU A 333 -29.42 -2.71 -7.06
CA GLU A 333 -30.21 -3.90 -6.64
C GLU A 333 -29.86 -4.40 -5.23
N PHE A 334 -28.57 -4.43 -4.87
CA PHE A 334 -28.15 -4.81 -3.52
C PHE A 334 -28.46 -3.74 -2.48
N LEU A 335 -28.27 -2.46 -2.83
CA LEU A 335 -28.66 -1.37 -1.95
C LEU A 335 -30.16 -1.47 -1.64
N ASP A 336 -30.99 -1.89 -2.61
CA ASP A 336 -32.44 -1.93 -2.48
C ASP A 336 -33.00 -2.81 -1.36
N VAL A 337 -32.21 -3.75 -0.84
CA VAL A 337 -32.59 -4.58 0.33
C VAL A 337 -31.91 -4.17 1.64
N ILE A 338 -31.14 -3.09 1.66
CA ILE A 338 -30.46 -2.58 2.86
C ILE A 338 -31.32 -1.50 3.53
N PRO A 339 -31.66 -1.64 4.83
CA PRO A 339 -32.39 -0.63 5.60
C PRO A 339 -31.49 0.55 6.00
N ASN A 340 -32.12 1.69 6.28
CA ASN A 340 -31.48 2.91 6.83
C ASN A 340 -30.20 3.34 6.06
N ARG A 341 -30.28 3.39 4.73
CA ARG A 341 -29.15 3.74 3.85
C ARG A 341 -28.65 5.17 4.02
N THR A 342 -29.53 6.07 4.43
CA THR A 342 -29.24 7.49 4.71
C THR A 342 -28.16 7.67 5.77
N ASP A 343 -28.07 6.72 6.70
CA ASP A 343 -27.22 6.81 7.88
C ASP A 343 -25.88 6.08 7.66
N LYS A 344 -25.62 5.61 6.43
CA LYS A 344 -24.48 4.77 6.07
C LYS A 344 -23.58 5.45 5.05
N ILE A 345 -22.28 5.18 5.15
CA ILE A 345 -21.31 5.56 4.13
C ILE A 345 -21.43 4.59 2.95
N ILE A 346 -22.02 5.04 1.85
CA ILE A 346 -22.23 4.29 0.62
C ILE A 346 -21.16 4.69 -0.39
N HIS A 347 -20.41 3.72 -0.93
CA HIS A 347 -19.33 4.02 -1.88
C HIS A 347 -19.11 2.94 -2.94
N CYS A 348 -18.75 3.34 -4.17
CA CYS A 348 -18.37 2.37 -5.21
C CYS A 348 -17.22 2.88 -6.08
N ALA A 349 -17.22 4.16 -6.46
CA ALA A 349 -16.17 4.76 -7.29
C ALA A 349 -14.76 4.56 -6.72
N ASN A 350 -13.87 4.02 -7.56
CA ASN A 350 -12.42 4.10 -7.42
C ASN A 350 -11.91 5.31 -8.23
N SER A 351 -10.60 5.45 -8.49
CA SER A 351 -10.09 6.54 -9.33
C SER A 351 -10.75 6.60 -10.72
N GLY A 352 -10.78 5.52 -11.50
CA GLY A 352 -11.45 5.53 -12.81
C GLY A 352 -12.96 5.82 -12.73
N GLY A 353 -13.66 5.16 -11.79
CA GLY A 353 -15.09 5.36 -11.54
C GLY A 353 -15.45 6.77 -11.04
N THR A 354 -14.49 7.53 -10.52
CA THR A 354 -14.68 8.94 -10.14
C THR A 354 -14.42 9.86 -11.33
N LEU A 355 -13.43 9.54 -12.17
CA LEU A 355 -12.84 10.48 -13.11
C LEU A 355 -13.45 10.45 -14.53
N TYR A 356 -13.91 9.29 -15.03
CA TYR A 356 -14.24 9.15 -16.46
C TYR A 356 -15.72 8.92 -16.78
N HIS A 357 -16.58 8.78 -15.77
CA HIS A 357 -17.95 8.31 -15.93
C HIS A 357 -18.95 9.43 -15.65
N PRO A 358 -19.75 9.88 -16.64
CA PRO A 358 -20.67 11.01 -16.50
C PRO A 358 -21.79 10.76 -15.46
N GLU A 359 -22.07 9.49 -15.15
CA GLU A 359 -23.00 9.05 -14.12
C GLU A 359 -22.54 9.46 -12.71
N LYS A 360 -21.26 9.85 -12.54
CA LYS A 360 -20.65 10.30 -11.27
C LYS A 360 -21.13 9.49 -10.05
N PRO A 361 -20.86 8.17 -9.99
CA PRO A 361 -21.36 7.30 -8.93
C PRO A 361 -20.55 7.47 -7.62
N PHE A 362 -20.53 8.69 -7.11
CA PHE A 362 -19.78 9.11 -5.94
C PHE A 362 -20.50 8.72 -4.63
N PHE A 363 -21.83 8.61 -4.68
CA PHE A 363 -22.69 8.44 -3.51
C PHE A 363 -22.32 9.47 -2.42
N ASN A 364 -21.90 9.06 -1.23
CA ASN A 364 -21.36 9.96 -0.21
C ASN A 364 -19.87 9.76 0.08
N MET A 365 -19.17 8.86 -0.64
CA MET A 365 -17.71 8.72 -0.53
C MET A 365 -17.05 8.10 -1.79
N VAL A 366 -15.93 8.69 -2.23
CA VAL A 366 -15.05 8.12 -3.28
C VAL A 366 -13.77 7.53 -2.68
N ARG A 367 -13.17 6.54 -3.35
CA ARG A 367 -11.92 5.88 -2.93
C ARG A 367 -10.79 6.12 -3.94
N LEU A 368 -9.89 7.04 -3.65
CA LEU A 368 -8.88 7.51 -4.59
C LEU A 368 -7.49 7.00 -4.20
N GLY A 369 -6.83 6.31 -5.14
CA GLY A 369 -5.45 5.81 -5.00
C GLY A 369 -4.58 6.36 -6.12
N LYS A 370 -4.68 5.77 -7.32
CA LYS A 370 -3.92 6.20 -8.53
C LYS A 370 -4.03 7.69 -8.83
N ALA A 371 -5.19 8.31 -8.59
CA ALA A 371 -5.44 9.74 -8.83
C ALA A 371 -4.75 10.67 -7.81
N LEU A 372 -4.38 10.17 -6.63
CA LEU A 372 -3.60 10.94 -5.66
C LEU A 372 -2.17 11.16 -6.14
N THR A 373 -1.61 10.17 -6.84
CA THR A 373 -0.19 10.08 -7.18
C THR A 373 0.17 10.62 -8.57
N GLY A 374 -0.83 11.12 -9.31
CA GLY A 374 -0.63 11.65 -10.64
C GLY A 374 -1.87 11.58 -11.51
N PRO A 375 -1.78 12.11 -12.73
CA PRO A 375 -2.83 12.01 -13.72
C PRO A 375 -3.12 10.54 -14.05
N PRO A 376 -4.32 10.26 -14.59
CA PRO A 376 -4.55 9.00 -15.29
C PRO A 376 -3.67 8.92 -16.56
N ASN A 377 -3.71 7.78 -17.25
CA ASN A 377 -3.11 7.58 -18.58
C ASN A 377 -3.34 8.81 -19.46
N GLU A 378 -2.30 9.27 -20.17
CA GLU A 378 -2.30 10.42 -21.09
C GLU A 378 -3.55 10.46 -21.98
N ALA A 379 -3.96 9.31 -22.53
CA ALA A 379 -5.13 9.18 -23.39
C ALA A 379 -6.46 9.63 -22.74
N LEU A 380 -6.52 9.70 -21.40
CA LEU A 380 -7.70 10.07 -20.63
C LEU A 380 -7.60 11.45 -19.97
N LYS A 381 -6.48 12.18 -20.09
CA LYS A 381 -6.32 13.52 -19.49
C LYS A 381 -7.40 14.51 -19.98
N HIS A 382 -7.74 14.46 -21.26
CA HIS A 382 -8.73 15.34 -21.89
C HIS A 382 -10.16 15.20 -21.33
N LEU A 383 -10.44 14.16 -20.53
CA LEU A 383 -11.73 13.97 -19.85
C LEU A 383 -11.85 14.78 -18.55
N LEU A 384 -10.76 15.40 -18.08
CA LEU A 384 -10.70 16.11 -16.80
C LEU A 384 -10.73 17.63 -16.99
N PRO A 385 -11.48 18.38 -16.16
CA PRO A 385 -11.48 19.84 -16.17
C PRO A 385 -10.29 20.45 -15.40
N PHE A 386 -9.30 19.64 -14.99
CA PHE A 386 -8.09 20.03 -14.28
C PHE A 386 -6.98 19.01 -14.53
N GLU A 387 -5.73 19.44 -14.38
CA GLU A 387 -4.57 18.57 -14.47
C GLU A 387 -4.12 18.10 -13.09
N LEU A 388 -3.91 16.78 -12.96
CA LEU A 388 -3.26 16.18 -11.79
C LEU A 388 -1.76 16.12 -12.04
N GLN A 389 -0.98 16.32 -10.99
CA GLN A 389 0.48 16.40 -11.02
C GLN A 389 1.11 15.07 -10.57
N HIS A 390 2.10 14.57 -11.31
CA HIS A 390 2.89 13.42 -10.87
C HIS A 390 3.59 13.72 -9.54
N THR A 391 3.47 12.80 -8.58
CA THR A 391 3.98 13.00 -7.20
C THR A 391 5.28 12.26 -6.90
N LEU A 392 5.77 11.45 -7.84
CA LEU A 392 6.94 10.58 -7.66
C LEU A 392 7.88 10.68 -8.86
N SER A 393 9.17 10.86 -8.58
CA SER A 393 10.24 10.70 -9.57
C SER A 393 11.37 9.84 -9.01
N LEU A 394 11.97 9.01 -9.86
CA LEU A 394 13.00 8.02 -9.50
C LEU A 394 14.31 8.41 -10.17
N HIS A 395 15.37 8.53 -9.37
CA HIS A 395 16.65 9.05 -9.80
C HIS A 395 17.82 8.18 -9.35
N SER A 396 18.90 8.28 -10.10
CA SER A 396 20.20 7.74 -9.75
C SER A 396 21.31 8.60 -10.35
N VAL A 397 22.54 8.11 -10.39
CA VAL A 397 23.67 8.75 -11.11
C VAL A 397 24.46 7.71 -11.90
N LEU A 398 25.28 8.16 -12.85
CA LEU A 398 26.32 7.31 -13.44
C LEU A 398 27.40 7.05 -12.37
N ASP A 399 27.54 5.80 -11.89
CA ASP A 399 28.59 5.43 -10.93
C ASP A 399 29.91 5.05 -11.62
N PHE A 400 29.83 4.63 -12.89
CA PHE A 400 30.98 4.32 -13.73
C PHE A 400 30.67 4.66 -15.20
N VAL A 401 31.68 5.09 -15.95
CA VAL A 401 31.56 5.36 -17.40
C VAL A 401 32.80 4.86 -18.12
N LYS A 402 32.62 4.03 -19.15
CA LYS A 402 33.68 3.54 -20.03
C LYS A 402 33.27 3.58 -21.49
N GLN A 403 34.25 3.61 -22.38
CA GLN A 403 34.05 3.26 -23.79
C GLN A 403 34.26 1.76 -23.94
N LEU A 404 33.45 1.12 -24.77
CA LEU A 404 33.65 -0.24 -25.25
C LEU A 404 33.90 -0.19 -26.76
N ASP A 405 34.70 -1.12 -27.26
CA ASP A 405 34.91 -1.31 -28.70
C ASP A 405 33.78 -2.15 -29.32
N ALA A 406 33.81 -2.32 -30.64
CA ALA A 406 32.86 -3.18 -31.34
C ALA A 406 33.05 -4.66 -30.97
N ASN A 407 31.95 -5.41 -30.91
CA ASN A 407 31.87 -6.84 -30.56
C ASN A 407 32.11 -7.18 -29.07
N GLU A 408 32.05 -6.20 -28.17
CA GLU A 408 32.11 -6.42 -26.73
C GLU A 408 30.74 -6.75 -26.12
N LYS A 409 30.71 -7.63 -25.12
CA LYS A 409 29.48 -8.15 -24.48
C LYS A 409 29.15 -7.41 -23.19
N ILE A 410 27.88 -7.04 -23.00
CA ILE A 410 27.40 -6.31 -21.82
C ILE A 410 26.44 -7.15 -20.96
N GLY A 411 26.75 -7.23 -19.67
CA GLY A 411 25.92 -7.86 -18.64
C GLY A 411 25.88 -9.38 -18.68
N TYR A 412 25.09 -9.99 -17.80
CA TYR A 412 24.95 -11.44 -17.72
C TYR A 412 24.49 -12.05 -19.05
N VAL A 413 25.05 -13.21 -19.39
CA VAL A 413 24.84 -13.95 -20.66
C VAL A 413 25.36 -13.22 -21.92
N GLY A 414 25.69 -11.92 -21.83
CA GLY A 414 26.21 -11.15 -22.96
C GLY A 414 25.20 -10.95 -24.09
N GLU A 415 23.91 -10.83 -23.74
CA GLU A 415 22.80 -10.67 -24.69
C GLU A 415 22.79 -9.33 -25.44
N TYR A 416 23.57 -8.36 -24.97
CA TYR A 416 23.85 -7.15 -25.71
C TYR A 416 25.31 -7.17 -26.15
N VAL A 417 25.53 -6.93 -27.44
CA VAL A 417 26.83 -6.85 -28.08
C VAL A 417 26.93 -5.48 -28.74
N THR A 418 28.02 -4.75 -28.49
CA THR A 418 28.28 -3.46 -29.15
C THR A 418 28.51 -3.68 -30.64
N THR A 419 27.86 -2.87 -31.48
CA THR A 419 28.02 -2.94 -32.95
C THR A 419 29.14 -2.05 -33.48
N GLU A 420 29.52 -1.05 -32.69
CA GLU A 420 30.56 -0.04 -32.96
C GLU A 420 31.17 0.39 -31.61
N SER A 421 32.13 1.32 -31.61
CA SER A 421 32.67 1.86 -30.36
C SER A 421 31.63 2.75 -29.66
N GLN A 422 31.24 2.41 -28.44
CA GLN A 422 30.09 3.02 -27.73
C GLN A 422 30.44 3.36 -26.27
N TRP A 423 29.90 4.49 -25.79
CA TRP A 423 30.03 4.87 -24.38
C TRP A 423 28.96 4.17 -23.54
N ILE A 424 29.37 3.51 -22.47
CA ILE A 424 28.51 2.77 -21.56
C ILE A 424 28.61 3.36 -20.16
N GLY A 425 27.47 3.74 -19.60
CA GLY A 425 27.33 4.11 -18.19
C GLY A 425 26.82 2.95 -17.37
N THR A 426 27.33 2.78 -16.15
CA THR A 426 26.73 1.93 -15.11
C THR A 426 25.94 2.82 -14.13
N VAL A 427 24.85 2.27 -13.60
CA VAL A 427 23.90 2.97 -12.72
C VAL A 427 23.58 2.09 -11.50
N PRO A 428 23.66 2.58 -10.24
CA PRO A 428 23.48 1.80 -9.01
C PRO A 428 22.01 1.55 -8.65
N ILE A 429 21.26 0.96 -9.59
CA ILE A 429 19.91 0.45 -9.39
C ILE A 429 19.72 -0.87 -10.16
N GLY A 430 19.07 -1.86 -9.53
CA GLY A 430 18.82 -3.16 -10.14
C GLY A 430 17.48 -3.79 -9.75
N TYR A 431 17.30 -5.08 -10.05
CA TYR A 431 16.02 -5.74 -9.85
C TYR A 431 15.62 -5.92 -8.38
N ALA A 432 16.57 -5.90 -7.43
CA ALA A 432 16.28 -5.93 -6.00
C ALA A 432 15.89 -4.55 -5.43
N ASP A 433 16.02 -3.49 -6.23
CA ASP A 433 15.48 -2.15 -5.95
C ASP A 433 14.07 -1.96 -6.51
N GLY A 434 13.54 -2.96 -7.21
CA GLY A 434 12.25 -2.90 -7.90
C GLY A 434 12.35 -2.67 -9.41
N TRP A 435 13.55 -2.44 -9.96
CA TRP A 435 13.75 -2.25 -11.39
C TRP A 435 13.92 -3.61 -12.12
N HIS A 436 12.84 -4.37 -12.21
CA HIS A 436 12.85 -5.75 -12.69
C HIS A 436 13.19 -5.90 -14.19
N GLN A 437 13.58 -7.10 -14.61
CA GLN A 437 13.98 -7.41 -16.01
C GLN A 437 12.93 -6.99 -17.06
N GLN A 438 11.64 -7.05 -16.72
CA GLN A 438 10.55 -6.61 -17.60
C GLN A 438 10.61 -5.12 -17.98
N PHE A 439 11.34 -4.30 -17.22
CA PHE A 439 11.55 -2.88 -17.52
C PHE A 439 12.80 -2.61 -18.37
N ARG A 440 13.56 -3.65 -18.79
CA ARG A 440 14.79 -3.50 -19.60
C ARG A 440 14.60 -2.77 -20.93
N THR A 441 13.42 -2.84 -21.54
CA THR A 441 13.12 -2.13 -22.81
C THR A 441 12.79 -0.65 -22.59
N SER A 442 12.76 -0.18 -21.34
CA SER A 442 12.62 1.23 -21.01
C SER A 442 13.87 2.03 -21.34
N HIS A 443 13.70 3.33 -21.45
CA HIS A 443 14.80 4.28 -21.52
C HIS A 443 14.95 4.95 -20.15
N VAL A 444 16.07 5.63 -19.94
CA VAL A 444 16.27 6.59 -18.85
C VAL A 444 16.66 7.94 -19.45
N LEU A 445 16.59 9.01 -18.68
CA LEU A 445 17.09 10.33 -19.07
C LEU A 445 18.49 10.55 -18.51
N VAL A 446 19.42 10.97 -19.37
CA VAL A 446 20.74 11.50 -19.02
C VAL A 446 20.94 12.76 -19.85
N ASP A 447 21.27 13.88 -19.20
CA ASP A 447 21.48 15.18 -19.88
C ASP A 447 20.26 15.60 -20.75
N GLY A 448 19.05 15.32 -20.26
CA GLY A 448 17.81 15.60 -21.01
C GLY A 448 17.63 14.77 -22.28
N LYS A 449 18.38 13.68 -22.46
CA LYS A 449 18.29 12.77 -23.61
C LYS A 449 17.84 11.38 -23.14
N ARG A 450 16.94 10.77 -23.90
CA ARG A 450 16.52 9.37 -23.71
C ARG A 450 17.65 8.43 -24.14
N VAL A 451 18.15 7.63 -23.20
CA VAL A 451 19.19 6.62 -23.44
C VAL A 451 18.66 5.22 -23.08
N PRO A 452 18.94 4.18 -23.89
CA PRO A 452 18.40 2.84 -23.64
C PRO A 452 19.19 2.09 -22.56
N ILE A 453 18.49 1.24 -21.81
CA ILE A 453 19.11 0.25 -20.92
C ILE A 453 19.67 -0.90 -21.78
N VAL A 454 20.90 -1.33 -21.50
CA VAL A 454 21.64 -2.34 -22.29
C VAL A 454 22.15 -3.49 -21.42
N GLY A 455 22.16 -4.70 -22.01
CA GLY A 455 22.41 -5.94 -21.26
C GLY A 455 21.28 -6.31 -20.28
N ARG A 456 21.45 -7.41 -19.55
CA ARG A 456 20.53 -7.79 -18.47
C ARG A 456 20.70 -6.85 -17.26
N ILE A 457 19.60 -6.51 -16.61
CA ILE A 457 19.63 -5.77 -15.33
C ILE A 457 20.23 -6.69 -14.25
N ALA A 458 21.21 -6.22 -13.48
CA ALA A 458 21.78 -6.98 -12.36
C ALA A 458 20.95 -6.77 -11.09
N MET A 459 21.38 -7.38 -9.97
CA MET A 459 20.66 -7.27 -8.70
C MET A 459 20.59 -5.82 -8.19
N ASP A 460 21.71 -5.09 -8.30
CA ASP A 460 21.92 -3.77 -7.70
C ASP A 460 22.36 -2.70 -8.70
N GLN A 461 22.61 -3.08 -9.97
CA GLN A 461 23.14 -2.21 -11.02
C GLN A 461 22.53 -2.54 -12.39
N LEU A 462 22.61 -1.58 -13.32
CA LEU A 462 22.32 -1.78 -14.74
C LEU A 462 23.22 -0.88 -15.60
N MET A 463 23.25 -1.15 -16.90
CA MET A 463 24.04 -0.39 -17.86
C MET A 463 23.14 0.37 -18.85
N VAL A 464 23.62 1.52 -19.32
CA VAL A 464 22.96 2.37 -20.31
C VAL A 464 23.92 2.75 -21.43
N ALA A 465 23.44 2.80 -22.68
CA ALA A 465 24.25 3.26 -23.81
C ALA A 465 24.16 4.78 -23.94
N LEU A 466 25.29 5.46 -23.74
CA LEU A 466 25.41 6.91 -23.72
C LEU A 466 25.80 7.45 -25.11
N PRO A 467 25.22 8.57 -25.56
CA PRO A 467 25.59 9.17 -26.86
C PRO A 467 26.99 9.80 -26.88
N GLN A 468 27.61 10.00 -25.71
CA GLN A 468 28.95 10.58 -25.53
C GLN A 468 29.49 10.21 -24.14
N LYS A 469 30.76 10.52 -23.88
CA LYS A 469 31.32 10.45 -22.53
C LYS A 469 30.63 11.45 -21.60
N TYR A 470 30.11 10.96 -20.47
CA TYR A 470 29.63 11.80 -19.37
C TYR A 470 30.54 11.62 -18.14
N PRO A 471 30.60 12.62 -17.23
CA PRO A 471 31.29 12.45 -15.96
C PRO A 471 30.53 11.50 -15.01
N VAL A 472 31.28 10.78 -14.18
CA VAL A 472 30.71 10.06 -13.02
C VAL A 472 30.00 11.06 -12.11
N GLY A 473 28.84 10.67 -11.56
CA GLY A 473 27.94 11.56 -10.82
C GLY A 473 26.87 12.26 -11.67
N THR A 474 26.90 12.14 -13.00
CA THR A 474 25.81 12.68 -13.87
C THR A 474 24.46 12.07 -13.50
N ARG A 475 23.43 12.91 -13.27
CA ARG A 475 22.09 12.46 -12.86
C ARG A 475 21.41 11.62 -13.94
N VAL A 476 20.95 10.45 -13.54
CA VAL A 476 20.08 9.56 -14.32
C VAL A 476 18.65 9.68 -13.79
N THR A 477 17.66 9.81 -14.66
CA THR A 477 16.24 9.83 -14.26
C THR A 477 15.48 8.69 -14.93
N PHE A 478 14.87 7.82 -14.11
CA PHE A 478 14.07 6.68 -14.55
C PHE A 478 12.59 7.04 -14.69
N ILE A 479 12.09 7.85 -13.76
CA ILE A 479 10.74 8.42 -13.75
C ILE A 479 10.88 9.89 -13.38
N GLY A 480 10.25 10.79 -14.11
CA GLY A 480 10.37 12.24 -13.94
C GLY A 480 10.95 12.93 -15.18
N GLN A 481 11.40 14.17 -15.00
CA GLN A 481 11.78 15.09 -16.08
C GLN A 481 13.27 15.45 -16.04
N GLN A 482 13.87 15.67 -17.22
CA GLN A 482 15.14 16.38 -17.41
C GLN A 482 15.03 17.28 -18.64
N GLY A 483 15.13 18.60 -18.45
CA GLY A 483 14.89 19.56 -19.53
C GLY A 483 13.48 19.41 -20.11
N ASN A 484 13.40 19.23 -21.43
CA ASN A 484 12.11 19.05 -22.13
C ASN A 484 11.65 17.57 -22.18
N GLU A 485 12.52 16.61 -21.81
CA GLU A 485 12.18 15.19 -21.81
C GLU A 485 11.59 14.75 -20.48
N THR A 486 10.54 13.93 -20.54
CA THR A 486 9.87 13.36 -19.35
C THR A 486 9.56 11.89 -19.57
N ILE A 487 9.87 11.04 -18.59
CA ILE A 487 9.46 9.63 -18.54
C ILE A 487 8.44 9.46 -17.41
N VAL A 488 7.25 8.96 -17.74
CA VAL A 488 6.18 8.71 -16.76
C VAL A 488 6.00 7.23 -16.48
N GLY A 489 5.49 6.89 -15.29
CA GLY A 489 5.27 5.50 -14.89
C GLY A 489 4.35 4.70 -15.82
N ASP A 490 3.41 5.35 -16.51
CA ASP A 490 2.56 4.72 -17.52
C ASP A 490 3.35 4.26 -18.77
N GLU A 491 4.37 5.00 -19.19
CA GLU A 491 5.21 4.64 -20.36
C GLU A 491 5.98 3.33 -20.12
N ILE A 492 6.53 3.19 -18.92
CA ILE A 492 7.25 1.99 -18.47
C ILE A 492 6.28 0.81 -18.34
N ALA A 493 5.10 1.07 -17.76
CA ALA A 493 4.06 0.08 -17.55
C ALA A 493 3.54 -0.49 -18.89
N GLU A 494 3.26 0.38 -19.87
CA GLU A 494 2.83 -0.01 -21.22
C GLU A 494 3.88 -0.87 -21.93
N LYS A 495 5.15 -0.43 -21.94
CA LYS A 495 6.27 -1.20 -22.54
C LYS A 495 6.48 -2.57 -21.90
N ALA A 496 6.27 -2.67 -20.58
CA ALA A 496 6.35 -3.92 -19.83
C ALA A 496 5.07 -4.77 -19.88
N LYS A 497 3.96 -4.24 -20.43
CA LYS A 497 2.61 -4.82 -20.37
C LYS A 497 2.10 -5.06 -18.94
N GLN A 498 2.47 -4.19 -18.01
CA GLN A 498 2.07 -4.23 -16.60
C GLN A 498 1.19 -3.04 -16.20
N PRO A 499 0.48 -3.09 -15.05
CA PRO A 499 -0.21 -1.92 -14.51
C PRO A 499 0.77 -0.89 -13.95
N ARG A 500 0.56 0.42 -14.16
CA ARG A 500 1.38 1.49 -13.52
C ARG A 500 1.59 1.29 -12.02
N SER A 501 0.54 0.86 -11.31
CA SER A 501 0.63 0.64 -9.87
C SER A 501 1.71 -0.38 -9.51
N GLU A 502 1.93 -1.40 -10.34
CA GLU A 502 2.96 -2.42 -10.11
C GLU A 502 4.36 -1.81 -10.21
N VAL A 503 4.63 -1.00 -11.24
CA VAL A 503 5.90 -0.27 -11.43
C VAL A 503 6.26 0.61 -10.23
N LEU A 504 5.25 1.22 -9.58
CA LEU A 504 5.46 2.08 -8.42
C LEU A 504 5.56 1.27 -7.11
N THR A 505 4.81 0.18 -6.96
CA THR A 505 4.88 -0.69 -5.77
C THR A 505 6.06 -1.65 -5.77
N SER A 506 6.69 -1.92 -6.92
CA SER A 506 7.89 -2.77 -6.97
C SER A 506 9.11 -2.08 -6.35
N LEU A 507 9.14 -0.75 -6.34
CA LEU A 507 10.23 0.07 -5.80
C LEU A 507 10.48 -0.27 -4.33
N SER A 508 11.55 -1.02 -4.07
CA SER A 508 11.73 -1.72 -2.79
C SER A 508 12.13 -0.77 -1.66
N SER A 509 12.08 -1.26 -0.42
CA SER A 509 12.54 -0.54 0.78
C SER A 509 14.02 -0.11 0.72
N ARG A 510 14.81 -0.64 -0.22
CA ARG A 510 16.22 -0.30 -0.43
C ARG A 510 16.46 1.05 -1.11
N VAL A 511 15.40 1.67 -1.62
CA VAL A 511 15.46 3.00 -2.24
C VAL A 511 14.89 4.03 -1.27
N PRO A 512 15.68 4.99 -0.76
CA PRO A 512 15.19 6.03 0.15
C PRO A 512 14.16 6.93 -0.54
N ARG A 513 13.18 7.41 0.23
CA ARG A 513 12.18 8.39 -0.19
C ARG A 513 12.53 9.76 0.38
N VAL A 514 12.70 10.74 -0.49
CA VAL A 514 12.99 12.15 -0.17
C VAL A 514 11.69 12.93 -0.31
N TYR A 515 11.15 13.45 0.79
CA TYR A 515 9.88 14.17 0.80
C TYR A 515 10.11 15.66 0.56
N ILE A 516 9.53 16.17 -0.52
CA ILE A 516 9.68 17.55 -0.98
C ILE A 516 8.34 18.28 -0.80
N GLN A 517 8.37 19.42 -0.14
CA GLN A 517 7.22 20.33 -0.01
C GLN A 517 7.68 21.76 -0.26
N ASN A 518 6.95 22.47 -1.12
CA ASN A 518 7.21 23.86 -1.53
C ASN A 518 8.66 24.09 -2.01
N GLY A 519 9.23 23.11 -2.72
CA GLY A 519 10.61 23.14 -3.24
C GLY A 519 11.70 22.78 -2.22
N SER A 520 11.36 22.56 -0.94
CA SER A 520 12.31 22.17 0.11
C SER A 520 12.16 20.70 0.49
N ILE A 521 13.27 20.03 0.82
CA ILE A 521 13.25 18.71 1.45
C ILE A 521 12.77 18.89 2.90
N ILE A 522 11.68 18.22 3.28
CA ILE A 522 11.12 18.27 4.64
C ILE A 522 11.45 17.03 5.48
N GLY A 523 11.91 15.96 4.83
CA GLY A 523 12.23 14.70 5.48
C GLY A 523 12.74 13.68 4.48
N ILE A 524 13.46 12.68 4.97
CA ILE A 524 13.96 11.56 4.17
C ILE A 524 13.65 10.30 4.97
N SER A 525 13.01 9.31 4.34
CA SER A 525 12.87 7.97 4.90
C SER A 525 13.82 7.02 4.19
N ASN A 526 14.59 6.27 4.98
CA ASN A 526 15.44 5.19 4.53
C ASN A 526 15.09 3.95 5.35
N PRO A 527 14.16 3.10 4.86
CA PRO A 527 13.68 1.94 5.62
C PRO A 527 14.74 0.93 6.05
N ILE A 528 15.94 0.92 5.44
CA ILE A 528 17.07 0.08 5.90
C ILE A 528 17.67 0.59 7.22
N LEU A 529 17.61 1.91 7.47
CA LEU A 529 18.16 2.53 8.69
C LEU A 529 17.09 2.76 9.77
N GLU A 530 15.82 2.55 9.43
CA GLU A 530 14.67 2.68 10.33
C GLU A 530 14.19 1.34 10.92
N SER A 531 14.69 0.21 10.40
CA SER A 531 14.28 -1.16 10.74
C SER A 531 15.02 -1.76 11.93
#